data_AF-A0AA37I4N4-F1
#
_entry.id   AF-A0AA37I4N4-F1
#
_cell.length_a   1.000
_cell.length_b   1.000
_cell.length_c   1.000
_cell.angle_alpha   90.00
_cell.angle_beta   90.00
_cell.angle_gamma   90.00
#
_symmetry.space_group_name_H-M   'P 1'
#
loop_
_entity.id
_entity.type
_entity.pdbx_description
1 polymer ?
#
loop_
_entity_poly.entity_id
_entity_poly.type
_entity_poly.pdbx_seq_one_letter_code
_entity_poly.pdbx_strand_id
1 'polypeptide(L)'
;MFRAPFYSNGRIGRVEYILSLLIFIGADFICRLIIGAPSNNGAYAIILIILWVFMLMQGAKRCHDIGNSGWWQLIPLYFVWLMIAKGDDGENEYGKPE
;
A
#
# COMPACT_ATOMS: atom_id res chain seq x y z
N MET A 1 -4.40 -10.56 -8.27
CA MET A 1 -4.00 -9.17 -8.03
C MET A 1 -5.18 -8.39 -7.45
N PHE A 2 -4.93 -7.59 -6.41
CA PHE A 2 -5.90 -6.79 -5.64
C PHE A 2 -7.03 -7.59 -4.99
N ARG A 3 -6.72 -8.75 -4.41
CA ARG A 3 -7.69 -9.48 -3.58
C ARG A 3 -7.86 -8.75 -2.26
N ALA A 4 -9.09 -8.32 -1.95
CA ALA A 4 -9.46 -7.61 -0.73
C ALA A 4 -8.47 -6.45 -0.39
N PRO A 5 -8.47 -5.36 -1.18
CA PRO A 5 -7.43 -4.32 -1.10
C PRO A 5 -7.43 -3.51 0.20
N PHE A 6 -8.57 -3.46 0.90
CA PHE A 6 -8.76 -2.77 2.18
C PHE A 6 -8.65 -3.70 3.40
N TYR A 7 -8.12 -4.90 3.20
CA TYR A 7 -7.89 -5.87 4.26
C TYR A 7 -6.40 -6.16 4.35
N SER A 8 -5.83 -6.34 5.55
CA SER A 8 -4.39 -6.50 5.73
C SER A 8 -3.89 -7.94 5.56
N ASN A 9 -4.77 -8.94 5.61
CA ASN A 9 -4.35 -10.34 5.52
C ASN A 9 -4.05 -10.73 4.07
N GLY A 10 -3.07 -11.63 3.94
CA GLY A 10 -2.52 -12.08 2.67
C GLY A 10 -1.18 -11.44 2.37
N ARG A 11 -0.65 -11.78 1.19
CA ARG A 11 0.68 -11.41 0.72
C ARG A 11 0.56 -10.79 -0.67
N ILE A 12 1.36 -9.76 -0.94
CA ILE A 12 1.45 -9.18 -2.30
C ILE A 12 2.89 -9.09 -2.77
N GLY A 13 3.10 -9.42 -4.03
CA GLY A 13 4.40 -9.26 -4.70
C GLY A 13 4.75 -7.80 -5.00
N ARG A 14 5.98 -7.59 -5.50
CA ARG A 14 6.49 -6.26 -5.87
C ARG A 14 5.63 -5.54 -6.91
N VAL A 15 5.16 -6.26 -7.93
CA VAL A 15 4.39 -5.67 -9.04
C VAL A 15 3.08 -5.09 -8.54
N GLU A 16 2.36 -5.83 -7.70
CA GLU A 16 1.11 -5.36 -7.10
C GLU A 16 1.34 -4.18 -6.17
N TYR A 17 2.38 -4.22 -5.32
CA TYR A 17 2.71 -3.09 -4.45
C TYR A 17 3.09 -1.82 -5.23
N ILE A 18 3.89 -1.94 -6.29
CA ILE A 18 4.24 -0.82 -7.16
C ILE A 18 2.98 -0.26 -7.85
N LEU A 19 2.09 -1.13 -8.33
CA LEU A 19 0.83 -0.70 -8.93
C LEU A 19 -0.07 0.01 -7.90
N SER A 20 -0.15 -0.48 -6.66
CA SER A 20 -0.83 0.21 -5.56
C SER A 20 -0.27 1.61 -5.32
N LEU A 21 1.06 1.75 -5.32
CA LEU A 21 1.72 3.04 -5.17
C LEU A 21 1.40 3.99 -6.34
N LEU A 22 1.40 3.48 -7.58
CA LEU A 22 1.03 4.26 -8.77
C LEU A 22 -0.44 4.70 -8.72
N ILE A 23 -1.35 3.83 -8.27
CA ILE A 23 -2.77 4.16 -8.07
C ILE A 23 -2.89 5.29 -7.04
N PHE A 24 -2.20 5.19 -5.90
CA PHE A 24 -2.22 6.21 -4.85
C PHE A 24 -1.73 7.57 -5.37
N ILE A 25 -0.55 7.60 -6.01
CA ILE A 25 0.05 8.83 -6.54
C ILE A 25 -0.82 9.43 -7.64
N GLY A 26 -1.30 8.61 -8.58
CA GLY A 26 -2.15 9.05 -9.68
C GLY A 26 -3.49 9.59 -9.20
N ALA A 27 -4.15 8.91 -8.26
CA ALA A 27 -5.40 9.36 -7.68
C ALA A 27 -5.23 10.67 -6.91
N ASP A 28 -4.20 10.80 -6.08
CA ASP A 28 -3.91 12.05 -5.36
C ASP A 28 -3.64 13.20 -6.34
N PHE A 29 -2.83 12.97 -7.37
CA PHE A 29 -2.53 13.96 -8.40
C PHE A 29 -3.78 14.44 -9.15
N ILE A 30 -4.64 13.51 -9.60
CA ILE A 30 -5.90 13.84 -10.26
C ILE A 30 -6.83 14.62 -9.33
N CYS A 31 -6.95 14.21 -8.06
CA CYS A 31 -7.77 14.92 -7.08
C CYS A 31 -7.29 16.36 -6.88
N ARG A 32 -5.98 16.59 -6.79
CA ARG A 32 -5.40 17.94 -6.67
C ARG A 32 -5.70 18.81 -7.88
N LEU A 33 -5.64 18.24 -9.10
CA LEU A 33 -5.92 18.98 -10.33
C LEU A 33 -7.39 19.41 -10.45
N ILE A 34 -8.32 18.56 -10.04
CA ILE A 34 -9.76 18.80 -10.21
C ILE A 34 -10.34 19.59 -9.02
N ILE A 35 -9.94 19.24 -7.80
CA ILE A 35 -10.60 19.67 -6.56
C ILE A 35 -9.78 20.75 -5.83
N GLY A 36 -8.47 20.82 -6.06
CA GLY A 36 -7.55 21.76 -5.39
C GLY A 36 -6.90 21.16 -4.14
N ALA A 37 -6.51 22.01 -3.18
CA ALA A 37 -5.78 21.59 -1.98
C ALA A 37 -6.69 20.93 -0.93
N PRO A 38 -6.22 19.90 -0.19
CA PRO A 38 -7.05 19.20 0.79
C PRO A 38 -7.39 20.07 2.00
N SER A 39 -6.55 21.07 2.31
CA SER A 39 -6.79 22.04 3.39
C SER A 39 -8.04 22.89 3.18
N ASN A 40 -8.47 23.06 1.93
CA ASN A 40 -9.55 23.95 1.55
C ASN A 40 -10.83 23.17 1.18
N ASN A 41 -10.76 21.83 1.15
CA ASN A 41 -11.86 21.00 0.71
C ASN A 41 -11.97 19.71 1.52
N GLY A 42 -12.99 19.62 2.37
CA GLY A 42 -13.24 18.45 3.22
C GLY A 42 -13.52 17.16 2.45
N ALA A 43 -14.09 17.24 1.24
CA ALA A 43 -14.33 16.04 0.42
C ALA A 43 -13.00 15.42 -0.04
N TYR A 44 -12.04 16.25 -0.46
CA TYR A 44 -10.71 15.77 -0.82
C TYR A 44 -9.96 15.21 0.40
N ALA A 45 -10.11 15.82 1.58
CA ALA A 45 -9.52 15.27 2.81
C ALA A 45 -10.03 13.84 3.09
N ILE A 46 -11.32 13.56 2.90
CA ILE A 46 -11.89 12.21 3.06
C ILE A 46 -11.33 11.24 2.02
N ILE A 47 -11.26 11.64 0.75
CA ILE A 47 -10.68 10.81 -0.32
C ILE A 47 -9.23 10.46 0.02
N LEU A 48 -8.45 11.44 0.47
CA LEU A 48 -7.06 11.25 0.84
C LEU A 48 -6.91 10.24 1.98
N ILE A 49 -7.78 10.28 3.00
CA ILE A 49 -7.80 9.28 4.08
C ILE A 49 -8.05 7.87 3.53
N ILE A 50 -9.01 7.71 2.60
CA ILE A 50 -9.30 6.41 1.98
C ILE A 50 -8.09 5.89 1.20
N LEU A 51 -7.43 6.75 0.43
CA LEU A 51 -6.20 6.41 -0.30
C LEU A 51 -5.07 5.99 0.65
N TRP A 52 -4.93 6.66 1.80
CA TRP A 52 -3.97 6.26 2.83
C TRP A 52 -4.28 4.90 3.44
N VAL A 53 -5.54 4.64 3.79
CA VAL A 53 -5.95 3.32 4.30
C VAL A 53 -5.66 2.23 3.28
N PHE A 54 -5.96 2.46 2.01
CA PHE A 54 -5.59 1.55 0.92
C PHE A 54 -4.09 1.27 0.92
N MET A 55 -3.24 2.30 0.94
CA MET A 55 -1.78 2.12 0.94
C MET A 55 -1.26 1.40 2.18
N LEU A 56 -1.83 1.66 3.37
CA LEU A 56 -1.43 0.99 4.60
C LEU A 56 -1.75 -0.52 4.55
N MET A 57 -2.91 -0.89 4.00
CA MET A 57 -3.30 -2.29 3.86
C MET A 57 -2.43 -3.01 2.83
N GLN A 58 -2.14 -2.37 1.70
CA GLN A 58 -1.23 -2.93 0.68
C GLN A 58 0.22 -3.03 1.20
N GLY A 59 0.69 -2.00 1.91
CA GLY A 59 2.00 -2.01 2.56
C GLY A 59 2.13 -3.12 3.60
N ALA A 60 1.07 -3.39 4.36
CA ALA A 60 1.05 -4.50 5.33
C ALA A 60 1.20 -5.85 4.62
N LYS A 61 0.42 -6.12 3.57
CA LYS A 61 0.56 -7.36 2.77
C LYS A 61 1.94 -7.48 2.13
N ARG A 62 2.56 -6.36 1.74
CA ARG A 62 3.92 -6.37 1.19
C ARG A 62 4.97 -6.70 2.26
N CYS A 63 4.79 -6.19 3.48
CA CYS A 63 5.62 -6.59 4.63
C CYS A 63 5.47 -8.08 4.92
N HIS A 64 4.24 -8.60 4.90
CA HIS A 64 3.95 -10.02 5.10
C HIS A 64 4.63 -10.90 4.04
N ASP A 65 4.71 -10.43 2.79
CA ASP A 65 5.38 -11.17 1.72
C ASP A 65 6.90 -11.33 1.95
N ILE A 66 7.52 -10.41 2.69
CA ILE A 66 8.95 -10.46 3.06
C ILE A 66 9.15 -10.95 4.51
N GLY A 67 8.16 -11.61 5.09
CA GLY A 67 8.24 -12.21 6.43
C GLY A 67 8.28 -11.22 7.59
N ASN A 68 7.83 -9.98 7.38
CA ASN A 68 7.82 -8.93 8.41
C ASN A 68 6.40 -8.55 8.81
N SER A 69 6.23 -8.08 10.05
CA SER A 69 4.93 -7.55 10.48
C SER A 69 4.54 -6.30 9.71
N GLY A 70 3.24 -6.09 9.49
CA GLY A 70 2.73 -4.94 8.75
C GLY A 70 3.14 -3.58 9.32
N TRP A 71 3.60 -3.51 10.57
CA TRP A 71 4.08 -2.28 11.22
C TRP A 71 5.43 -1.79 10.69
N TRP A 72 6.22 -2.64 10.05
CA TRP A 72 7.53 -2.26 9.51
C TRP A 72 7.44 -1.16 8.45
N GLN A 73 6.31 -1.03 7.75
CA GLN A 73 6.08 0.05 6.79
C GLN A 73 6.16 1.46 7.38
N LEU A 74 6.03 1.60 8.71
CA LEU A 74 6.15 2.89 9.41
C LEU A 74 7.61 3.31 9.64
N ILE A 75 8.57 2.38 9.47
CA ILE A 75 9.99 2.71 9.56
C ILE A 75 10.31 3.68 8.41
N PRO A 76 10.95 4.83 8.69
CA PRO A 76 11.31 5.78 7.66
C PRO A 76 12.08 5.12 6.51
N LEU A 77 11.69 5.43 5.28
CA LEU A 77 12.27 4.88 4.04
C LEU A 77 12.07 3.38 3.81
N TYR A 78 11.36 2.65 4.68
CA TYR A 78 11.11 1.21 4.49
C TYR A 78 10.29 0.91 3.23
N PHE A 79 9.47 1.86 2.76
CA PHE A 79 8.78 1.75 1.48
C PHE A 79 9.74 1.52 0.30
N VAL A 80 10.98 2.04 0.37
CA VAL A 80 12.03 1.76 -0.64
C VAL A 80 12.41 0.29 -0.62
N TRP A 81 12.61 -0.27 0.57
CA TRP A 81 12.89 -1.69 0.75
C TRP A 81 11.73 -2.55 0.24
N LEU A 82 10.48 -2.18 0.55
CA LEU A 82 9.28 -2.88 0.08
C LEU A 82 9.18 -2.95 -1.45
N MET A 83 9.70 -1.96 -2.18
CA MET A 83 9.72 -1.96 -3.66
C MET A 83 10.74 -2.93 -4.25
N ILE A 84 11.90 -3.12 -3.61
CA ILE A 84 13.03 -3.87 -4.21
C ILE A 84 13.23 -5.27 -3.63
N ALA A 85 12.92 -5.46 -2.34
CA ALA A 85 13.15 -6.71 -1.62
C ALA A 85 12.45 -7.88 -2.33
N LYS A 86 13.10 -9.05 -2.35
CA LYS A 86 12.46 -10.29 -2.81
C LYS A 86 11.53 -10.79 -1.71
N GLY A 87 10.34 -11.26 -2.08
CA GLY A 87 9.44 -11.99 -1.19
C GLY A 87 9.97 -13.37 -0.81
N ASP A 88 9.40 -13.96 0.23
CA ASP A 88 9.64 -15.34 0.60
C ASP A 88 9.05 -16.29 -0.44
N ASP A 89 9.85 -17.19 -1.00
CA ASP A 89 9.36 -18.17 -1.98
C ASP A 89 8.49 -19.26 -1.31
N GLY A 90 8.62 -19.44 0.01
CA GLY A 90 7.92 -20.46 0.80
C GLY A 90 6.71 -19.92 1.56
N GLU A 91 6.04 -20.83 2.26
CA GLU A 91 5.03 -20.48 3.26
C GLU A 91 5.72 -19.83 4.46
N ASN A 92 5.18 -18.70 4.92
CA ASN A 92 5.62 -18.02 6.14
C ASN A 92 4.42 -17.85 7.09
N GLU A 93 4.59 -17.12 8.20
CA GLU A 93 3.54 -16.93 9.20
C GLU A 93 2.27 -16.25 8.66
N TYR A 94 2.34 -15.63 7.47
CA TYR A 94 1.23 -14.99 6.77
C TYR A 94 0.62 -15.86 5.67
N GLY A 95 1.02 -17.13 5.58
CA GLY A 95 0.50 -18.12 4.65
C GLY A 95 1.35 -18.29 3.39
N LYS A 96 0.75 -18.96 2.40
CA LYS A 96 1.40 -19.27 1.12
C LYS A 96 1.52 -18.03 0.24
N PRO A 97 2.53 -17.96 -0.65
CA PRO A 97 2.63 -16.89 -1.64
C PRO A 97 1.36 -16.84 -2.50
N GLU A 98 0.84 -15.64 -2.75
CA GLU A 98 -0.31 -15.39 -3.64
C GLU A 98 0.10 -14.89 -5.03
#